data_AF-A0A392UWX8-F1
#
_entry.id   AF-A0A392UWX8-F1
#
_cell.length_a   1.000
_cell.length_b   1.000
_cell.length_c   1.000
_cell.angle_alpha   90.00
_cell.angle_beta   90.00
_cell.angle_gamma   90.00
#
_symmetry.space_group_name_H-M   'P 1'
#
loop_
_entity.id
_entity.type
_entity.pdbx_description
1 polymer ?
#
loop_
_entity_poly.entity_id
_entity_poly.type
_entity_poly.pdbx_seq_one_letter_code
_entity_poly.pdbx_strand_id
1 'polypeptide(L)' 'MDVMELIQIFTGGMRIQHRMHLNASAGGSINAKTAEEVKELIE' A
#
# COMPACT_ATOMS: atom_id res chain seq x y z
N MET A 1 -5.00 -16.25 -1.21
CA MET A 1 -4.29 -15.03 -1.63
C MET A 1 -3.82 -14.38 -0.37
N ASP A 2 -2.52 -14.12 -0.29
CA ASP A 2 -1.93 -13.47 0.88
C ASP A 2 -2.29 -11.98 0.94
N VAL A 3 -2.30 -11.35 2.12
CA VAL A 3 -2.66 -9.93 2.25
C VAL A 3 -1.65 -9.04 1.52
N MET A 4 -0.36 -9.38 1.56
CA MET A 4 0.67 -8.63 0.86
C MET A 4 0.55 -8.80 -0.66
N GLU A 5 0.15 -9.98 -1.11
CA GLU A 5 -0.15 -10.25 -2.52
C GLU A 5 -1.33 -9.38 -3.02
N LEU A 6 -2.39 -9.25 -2.22
CA LEU A 6 -3.52 -8.37 -2.52
C LEU A 6 -3.11 -6.90 -2.57
N ILE A 7 -2.28 -6.43 -1.62
CA ILE A 7 -1.77 -5.06 -1.59
C ILE A 7 -0.93 -4.78 -2.84
N GLN A 8 -0.09 -5.73 -3.26
CA GLN A 8 0.73 -5.56 -4.46
C GLN A 8 -0.12 -5.51 -5.74
N ILE A 9 -1.13 -6.37 -5.87
CA ILE A 9 -2.05 -6.35 -7.02
C ILE A 9 -2.80 -5.02 -7.06
N PHE A 10 -3.36 -4.60 -5.93
CA PHE A 10 -4.14 -3.36 -5.83
C PHE A 10 -3.29 -2.13 -6.14
N THR A 11 -2.13 -1.99 -5.48
CA THR A 11 -1.21 -0.87 -5.71
C THR A 11 -0.62 -0.91 -7.11
N GLY A 12 -0.31 -2.10 -7.63
CA GLY A 12 0.17 -2.36 -8.98
C GLY A 12 -0.79 -1.90 -10.07
N GLY A 13 -2.10 -2.02 -9.84
CA GLY A 13 -3.16 -1.54 -10.73
C GLY A 13 -3.42 -0.02 -10.66
N MET A 14 -2.91 0.68 -9.65
CA MET A 14 -3.11 2.13 -9.54
C MET A 14 -2.26 2.93 -10.53
N ARG A 15 -2.81 4.06 -10.97
CA ARG A 15 -2.03 5.11 -11.65
C ARG A 15 -0.88 5.58 -10.75
N ILE A 16 0.24 5.91 -11.37
CA ILE A 16 1.47 6.35 -10.69
C ILE A 16 1.23 7.51 -9.72
N GLN A 17 0.38 8.48 -10.09
CA GLN A 17 0.06 9.64 -9.25
C GLN A 17 -0.62 9.23 -7.92
N HIS A 18 -1.61 8.33 -7.99
CA HIS A 18 -2.27 7.81 -6.80
C HIS A 18 -1.31 6.97 -5.95
N ARG A 19 -0.44 6.18 -6.59
CA ARG A 19 0.59 5.41 -5.87
C ARG A 19 1.61 6.31 -5.17
N MET A 20 1.98 7.44 -5.77
CA MET A 20 2.84 8.43 -5.12
C MET A 20 2.19 9.01 -3.86
N HIS A 21 0.93 9.45 -3.94
CA HIS A 21 0.22 9.97 -2.78
C HIS A 21 0.08 8.91 -1.68
N LEU A 22 -0.29 7.67 -2.06
CA LEU A 22 -0.39 6.55 -1.13
C LEU A 22 0.94 6.28 -0.41
N ASN A 23 2.05 6.23 -1.14
CA ASN A 23 3.36 6.04 -0.55
C ASN A 23 3.76 7.22 0.35
N ALA A 24 3.44 8.45 -0.03
CA ALA A 24 3.72 9.61 0.82
C ALA A 24 2.92 9.55 2.14
N SER A 25 1.63 9.21 2.08
CA SER A 25 0.79 9.01 3.26
C SER A 25 1.25 7.85 4.14
N ALA A 26 1.77 6.79 3.52
CA ALA A 26 2.37 5.66 4.23
C ALA A 26 3.77 5.98 4.82
N GLY A 27 4.36 7.14 4.54
CA GLY A 27 5.72 7.48 4.97
C GLY A 27 6.81 6.67 4.25
N GLY A 28 6.52 6.16 3.05
CA GLY A 28 7.40 5.26 2.30
C GLY A 28 6.61 4.33 1.38
N SER A 29 7.26 3.33 0.79
CA SER A 29 6.53 2.37 -0.05
C SER A 29 5.55 1.56 0.78
N ILE A 30 4.26 1.57 0.43
CA ILE A 30 3.25 0.76 1.14
C ILE A 30 3.51 -0.75 0.99
N ASN A 31 4.22 -1.15 -0.06
CA ASN A 31 4.63 -2.55 -0.28
C ASN A 31 5.77 -3.00 0.66
N ALA A 32 6.41 -2.07 1.38
CA ALA A 32 7.42 -2.38 2.39
C ALA A 32 6.85 -2.49 3.81
N LYS A 33 5.53 -2.24 3.97
CA LYS A 33 4.84 -2.33 5.25
C LYS A 33 4.30 -3.74 5.48
N THR A 34 4.14 -4.09 6.74
CA THR A 34 3.42 -5.30 7.18
C THR A 34 1.90 -5.11 7.04
N ALA A 35 1.15 -6.22 7.09
CA ALA A 35 -0.31 -6.16 7.02
C ALA A 35 -0.92 -5.35 8.17
N GLU A 36 -0.37 -5.47 9.38
CA GLU A 36 -0.76 -4.70 10.56
C GLU A 36 -0.54 -3.20 10.36
N GLU A 37 0.64 -2.78 9.88
CA GLU A 37 0.92 -1.37 9.60
C GLU A 37 0.01 -0.79 8.51
N VAL A 38 -0.35 -1.58 7.50
CA VAL A 38 -1.31 -1.15 6.48
C VAL A 38 -2.72 -1.01 7.05
N LYS A 39 -3.10 -1.85 8.01
CA LYS A 39 -4.40 -1.77 8.68
C LYS A 39 -4.51 -0.50 9.52
N GLU A 40 -3.45 -0.14 10.25
CA GLU A 40 -3.39 1.11 11.04
C GLU A 40 -3.47 2.38 10.18
N LEU A 41 -3.06 2.33 8.90
CA LEU A 41 -3.14 3.49 8.00
C LEU A 41 -4.57 3.77 7.48
N ILE A 42 -5.49 2.82 7.64
CA ILE A 42 -6.87 2.89 7.12
C ILE A 42 -7.87 3.22 8.23
N GLU A 43 -7.50 2.99 9.49
CA GLU A 43 -8.26 3.41 10.69
C GLU A 43 -8.17 4.92 10.95
#